data_AF-A0A1D7Y0I8-F1
#
_entry.id   AF-A0A1D7Y0I8-F1
#
_cell.length_a   1.000
_cell.length_b   1.000
_cell.length_c   1.000
_cell.angle_alpha   90.00
_cell.angle_beta   90.00
_cell.angle_gamma   90.00
#
_symmetry.space_group_name_H-M   'P 1'
#
loop_
_entity.id
_entity.type
_entity.pdbx_description
1 polymer ?
#
loop_
_entity_poly.entity_id
_entity_poly.type
_entity_poly.pdbx_seq_one_letter_code
_entity_poly.pdbx_strand_id
1 'polypeptide(L)' 'MKKMKNVAAIGLVALMMTSCATVFGGKVTAHQKTKPAAGEEQREIRVGALIADLLLFWPGTIVDFATGAIYRPKN' A
#
# COMPACT_ATOMS: atom_id res chain seq x y z
N MET A 1 -32.53 -9.55 0.44
CA MET A 1 -31.48 -10.08 1.36
C MET A 1 -30.15 -10.41 0.69
N LYS A 2 -30.11 -11.00 -0.53
CA LYS A 2 -28.85 -11.34 -1.24
C LYS A 2 -27.86 -10.17 -1.39
N LYS A 3 -28.35 -8.98 -1.78
CA LYS A 3 -27.52 -7.77 -1.94
C LYS A 3 -26.90 -7.28 -0.63
N MET A 4 -27.65 -7.35 0.48
CA MET A 4 -27.16 -6.96 1.81
C MET A 4 -26.06 -7.91 2.30
N LYS A 5 -26.21 -9.22 2.05
CA LYS A 5 -25.19 -10.22 2.36
C LYS A 5 -23.91 -10.02 1.56
N ASN A 6 -24.02 -9.63 0.28
CA ASN A 6 -22.86 -9.35 -0.56
C ASN A 6 -22.11 -8.08 -0.10
N VAL A 7 -22.83 -7.01 0.25
CA VAL A 7 -22.21 -5.78 0.79
C VAL A 7 -21.52 -6.06 2.13
N ALA A 8 -22.15 -6.82 3.01
CA ALA A 8 -21.55 -7.25 4.27
C ALA A 8 -20.30 -8.12 4.06
N ALA A 9 -20.33 -9.04 3.09
CA ALA A 9 -19.17 -9.88 2.74
C ALA A 9 -18.02 -9.04 2.16
N ILE A 10 -18.30 -8.09 1.27
CA ILE A 10 -17.29 -7.17 0.72
C ILE A 10 -16.70 -6.29 1.83
N GLY A 11 -17.53 -5.76 2.72
CA GLY A 11 -17.07 -4.99 3.87
C GLY A 11 -16.20 -5.81 4.83
N LEU A 12 -16.57 -7.07 5.09
CA LEU A 12 -15.78 -7.97 5.92
C LEU A 12 -14.43 -8.33 5.29
N VAL A 13 -14.40 -8.60 3.98
CA VAL A 13 -13.15 -8.82 3.23
C VAL A 13 -12.27 -7.58 3.23
N ALA A 14 -12.85 -6.39 3.04
CA ALA A 14 -12.11 -5.13 3.11
C ALA A 14 -11.52 -4.89 4.51
N LEU A 15 -12.26 -5.21 5.58
CA LEU A 15 -11.78 -5.12 6.96
C LEU A 15 -10.64 -6.11 7.25
N MET A 16 -10.71 -7.34 6.71
CA MET A 16 -9.64 -8.33 6.83
C MET A 16 -8.36 -7.91 6.09
N MET A 17 -8.47 -7.03 5.09
CA MET A 17 -7.33 -6.47 4.33
C MET A 17 -6.70 -5.23 4.98
N THR A 18 -7.21 -4.72 6.10
CA THR A 18 -6.65 -3.53 6.79
C THR A 18 -5.21 -3.74 7.31
N SER A 19 -4.75 -4.99 7.41
CA SER A 19 -3.38 -5.36 7.78
C SER A 19 -2.42 -5.54 6.59
N CYS A 20 -2.93 -5.53 5.35
CA CYS A 20 -2.13 -5.66 4.13
C CYS A 20 -2.26 -4.36 3.36
N ALA A 21 -1.48 -3.35 3.75
CA ALA A 21 -1.47 -2.02 3.13
C ALA A 21 -1.11 -2.01 1.63
N THR A 22 -0.81 -3.17 1.06
CA THR A 22 -0.26 -3.39 -0.28
C THR A 22 -0.76 -4.74 -0.79
N VAL A 23 -1.17 -4.84 -2.06
CA VAL A 23 -1.43 -6.14 -2.72
C VAL A 23 -0.11 -6.94 -2.89
N PHE A 24 1.03 -6.25 -2.95
CA PHE A 24 2.35 -6.82 -3.25
C PHE A 24 3.48 -6.40 -2.27
N GLY A 25 3.16 -6.06 -1.03
CA GLY A 25 4.14 -5.56 -0.05
C GLY A 25 4.04 -6.20 1.32
N GLY A 26 5.20 -6.35 1.95
CA GLY A 26 5.34 -6.86 3.31
C GLY A 26 5.21 -5.75 4.36
N LYS A 27 5.71 -6.01 5.58
CA LYS A 27 5.71 -5.04 6.67
C LYS A 27 6.44 -3.75 6.26
N VAL A 28 5.78 -2.60 6.46
CA VAL A 28 6.38 -1.29 6.24
C VAL A 28 7.33 -0.95 7.39
N THR A 29 8.60 -0.73 7.05
CA THR A 29 9.69 -0.40 7.98
C THR A 29 9.65 1.06 8.43
N ALA A 30 10.33 1.38 9.54
CA ALA A 30 10.49 2.77 9.98
C ALA A 30 11.18 3.63 8.91
N HIS A 31 12.18 3.07 8.22
CA HIS A 31 12.83 3.70 7.07
C HIS A 31 11.81 4.15 6.02
N GLN A 32 10.88 3.29 5.63
CA GLN A 32 9.88 3.61 4.60
C GLN A 32 8.88 4.70 5.04
N LYS A 33 8.58 4.80 6.34
CA LYS A 33 7.61 5.77 6.88
C LYS A 33 8.21 7.16 7.09
N THR A 34 9.48 7.21 7.50
CA THR A 34 10.15 8.47 7.81
C THR A 34 10.44 9.24 6.52
N LYS A 35 9.96 10.48 6.43
CA LYS A 35 10.29 11.35 5.30
C LYS A 35 11.76 11.79 5.37
N PRO A 36 12.47 11.87 4.23
CA PRO A 36 13.82 12.44 4.20
C PRO A 36 13.84 13.86 4.74
N ALA A 37 14.90 14.22 5.47
CA ALA A 37 15.13 15.59 5.91
C ALA A 37 15.47 16.50 4.72
N ALA A 38 15.41 17.82 4.94
CA ALA A 38 15.82 18.77 3.91
C ALA A 38 17.30 18.57 3.54
N GLY A 39 17.57 18.34 2.26
CA GLY A 39 18.92 18.04 1.76
C GLY A 39 19.28 16.55 1.73
N GLU A 40 18.44 15.66 2.25
CA GLU A 40 18.62 14.21 2.09
C GLU A 40 18.08 13.71 0.73
N GLU A 41 18.67 12.62 0.24
CA GLU A 41 18.20 11.94 -0.98
C GLU A 41 16.78 11.38 -0.80
N GLN A 42 16.01 11.39 -1.89
CA GLN A 42 14.70 10.73 -1.90
C GLN A 42 14.83 9.21 -1.81
N ARG A 43 13.86 8.58 -1.14
CA ARG A 43 13.78 7.12 -1.01
C ARG A 43 13.55 6.49 -2.39
N GLU A 44 14.28 5.41 -2.68
CA GLU A 44 14.05 4.64 -3.90
C GLU A 44 12.63 4.03 -3.93
N ILE A 45 11.95 4.17 -5.06
CA ILE A 45 10.64 3.58 -5.30
C ILE A 45 10.79 2.11 -5.76
N ARG A 46 9.87 1.26 -5.30
CA ARG A 46 9.67 -0.10 -5.82
C ARG A 46 8.90 -0.03 -7.15
N VAL A 47 9.62 0.20 -8.25
CA VAL A 47 9.03 0.41 -9.60
C VAL A 47 8.08 -0.72 -9.99
N GLY A 48 8.40 -1.97 -9.68
CA GLY A 48 7.50 -3.10 -9.95
C GLY A 48 6.16 -3.01 -9.23
N ALA A 49 6.14 -2.54 -7.97
CA ALA A 49 4.90 -2.34 -7.20
C ALA A 49 4.09 -1.17 -7.79
N LEU A 50 4.76 -0.08 -8.16
CA LEU A 50 4.11 1.06 -8.82
C LEU A 50 3.41 0.65 -10.13
N ILE A 51 4.11 -0.11 -10.98
CA ILE A 51 3.53 -0.59 -12.25
C ILE A 51 2.35 -1.53 -11.96
N ALA A 52 2.48 -2.45 -11.00
CA ALA A 52 1.41 -3.38 -10.65
C ALA A 52 0.15 -2.64 -10.17
N ASP A 53 0.29 -1.65 -9.28
CA ASP A 53 -0.86 -0.87 -8.83
C ASP A 53 -1.48 -0.04 -9.95
N LEU A 54 -0.67 0.61 -10.80
CA LEU A 54 -1.20 1.38 -11.94
C LEU A 54 -1.94 0.53 -12.98
N LEU A 55 -1.60 -0.76 -13.12
CA LEU A 55 -2.25 -1.64 -14.06
C LEU A 55 -3.43 -2.41 -13.45
N LEU A 56 -3.34 -2.79 -12.17
CA LEU A 56 -4.28 -3.71 -11.53
C LEU A 56 -5.22 -3.04 -10.52
N PHE A 57 -4.77 -1.98 -9.84
CA PHE A 57 -5.54 -1.33 -8.79
C PHE A 57 -5.03 0.09 -8.46
N TRP A 58 -5.49 1.08 -9.22
CA TRP A 58 -5.09 2.49 -9.07
C TRP A 58 -5.19 3.06 -7.65
N PRO A 59 -6.24 2.75 -6.85
CA PRO A 59 -6.29 3.21 -5.46
C PRO A 59 -5.13 2.68 -4.61
N GLY A 60 -4.57 1.52 -4.96
CA GLY A 60 -3.39 0.93 -4.33
C GLY A 60 -2.20 1.88 -4.36
N THR A 61 -1.93 2.50 -5.51
CA THR A 61 -0.82 3.45 -5.65
C THR A 61 -0.91 4.58 -4.62
N ILE A 62 -2.11 5.13 -4.41
CA ILE A 62 -2.31 6.22 -3.45
C ILE A 62 -2.03 5.75 -2.02
N VAL A 63 -2.55 4.57 -1.65
CA VAL A 63 -2.35 3.98 -0.33
C VAL A 63 -0.88 3.63 -0.09
N ASP A 64 -0.19 3.11 -1.10
CA ASP A 64 1.23 2.75 -1.06
C ASP A 64 2.14 3.97 -0.85
N PHE A 65 1.83 5.10 -1.50
CA PHE A 65 2.52 6.37 -1.25
C PHE A 65 2.19 6.95 0.13
N ALA A 66 0.93 6.90 0.56
CA ALA A 66 0.50 7.44 1.85
C ALA A 66 1.09 6.67 3.05
N THR A 67 1.21 5.35 2.92
CA THR A 67 1.77 4.47 3.97
C THR A 67 3.29 4.37 3.91
N GLY A 68 3.91 4.79 2.81
CA GLY A 68 5.34 4.64 2.53
C GLY A 68 5.74 3.25 2.03
N ALA A 69 4.79 2.34 1.86
CA ALA A 69 5.05 0.96 1.40
C ALA A 69 5.63 0.89 -0.02
N ILE A 70 5.43 1.95 -0.82
CA ILE A 70 5.99 2.12 -2.15
C ILE A 70 7.52 2.25 -2.16
N TYR A 71 8.12 2.70 -1.06
CA TYR A 71 9.56 2.91 -0.96
C TYR A 71 10.28 1.60 -0.67
N ARG A 72 11.56 1.48 -1.05
CA ARG A 72 12.35 0.28 -0.73
C ARG A 72 12.63 0.20 0.78
N PRO A 73 12.46 -0.99 1.38
CA PRO A 73 12.90 -1.22 2.75
C PRO A 73 14.43 -1.18 2.81
N LYS A 74 14.95 -0.80 3.97
CA LYS A 74 16.37 -0.92 4.32
C LYS A 74 16.47 -1.94 5.46
N ASN A 75 17.38 -2.90 5.32
CA ASN A 75 17.61 -3.93 6.33
C ASN A 75 18.22 -3.32 7.59
#